data_AF-A0A955SUN3-F1
#
_entry.id   AF-A0A955SUN3-F1
#
_cell.length_a   1.000
_cell.length_b   1.000
_cell.length_c   1.000
_cell.angle_alpha   90.00
_cell.angle_beta   90.00
_cell.angle_gamma   90.00
#
_symmetry.space_group_name_H-M   'P 1'
#
loop_
_entity.id
_entity.type
_entity.pdbx_description
1 polymer ?
#
loop_
_entity_poly.entity_id
_entity_poly.type
_entity_poly.pdbx_seq_one_letter_code
_entity_poly.pdbx_strand_id
1 'polypeptide(L)'
;VWAKRAGGFGSNRPSRVAATPEGGAVVVGSFQETCAFGTGEPNETSLVSEGMNDAFVAKYEASGGLLWAKRMGGLENDAAASVAVHSDGTSVVVGQFRVVATFGEDEPGETVLDAEGINNFPNPSIFVAKFGP
;
A
#
# COMPACT_ATOMS: atom_id res chain seq x y z
N VAL A 1 5.60 -23.67 8.52
CA VAL A 1 6.26 -22.34 8.57
C VAL A 1 6.65 -21.98 7.16
N TRP A 2 6.27 -20.80 6.69
CA TRP A 2 6.62 -20.28 5.36
C TRP A 2 7.28 -18.90 5.53
N ALA A 3 8.11 -18.50 4.57
CA ALA A 3 8.70 -17.16 4.50
C ALA A 3 8.72 -16.74 3.03
N LYS A 4 8.34 -15.49 2.76
CA LYS A 4 8.27 -14.94 1.40
C LYS A 4 8.96 -13.59 1.35
N ARG A 5 9.62 -13.31 0.24
CA ARG A 5 10.18 -11.99 -0.04
C ARG A 5 9.15 -11.14 -0.78
N ALA A 6 9.05 -9.88 -0.41
CA ALA A 6 8.50 -8.82 -1.24
C ALA A 6 9.57 -7.73 -1.30
N GLY A 7 9.85 -7.21 -2.49
CA GLY A 7 10.90 -6.22 -2.69
C GLY A 7 11.36 -6.12 -4.14
N GLY A 8 12.13 -5.09 -4.41
CA GLY A 8 12.82 -4.89 -5.68
C GLY A 8 13.97 -3.90 -5.50
N PHE A 9 14.22 -3.05 -6.50
CA PHE A 9 15.27 -2.03 -6.38
C PHE A 9 14.82 -0.90 -5.45
N GLY A 10 15.76 -0.20 -4.80
CA GLY A 10 15.46 0.89 -3.85
C GLY A 10 15.10 0.46 -2.42
N SER A 11 14.84 1.45 -1.55
CA SER A 11 14.51 1.24 -0.13
C SER A 11 13.06 0.75 0.03
N ASN A 12 12.88 -0.38 0.71
CA ASN A 12 11.56 -0.96 1.00
C ASN A 12 11.38 -1.04 2.52
N ARG A 13 10.35 -0.39 3.06
CA ARG A 13 10.12 -0.32 4.51
C ARG A 13 8.70 -0.75 4.86
N PRO A 14 8.49 -2.00 5.34
CA PRO A 14 7.21 -2.35 5.94
C PRO A 14 7.03 -1.54 7.23
N SER A 15 5.84 -0.99 7.41
CA SER A 15 5.50 -0.20 8.61
C SER A 15 4.62 -0.99 9.57
N ARG A 16 3.65 -1.77 9.06
CA ARG A 16 2.70 -2.52 9.90
C ARG A 16 2.08 -3.73 9.18
N VAL A 17 1.58 -4.67 9.99
CA VAL A 17 0.80 -5.83 9.56
C VAL A 17 -0.48 -5.97 10.40
N ALA A 18 -1.54 -6.51 9.79
CA ALA A 18 -2.75 -6.95 10.49
C ALA A 18 -3.19 -8.34 9.97
N ALA A 19 -3.69 -9.20 10.87
CA ALA A 19 -4.27 -10.48 10.48
C ALA A 19 -5.66 -10.28 9.87
N THR A 20 -6.02 -11.11 8.89
CA THR A 20 -7.38 -11.14 8.34
C THR A 20 -8.24 -12.18 9.07
N PRO A 21 -9.59 -12.06 9.03
CA PRO A 21 -10.49 -13.05 9.64
C PRO A 21 -10.30 -14.47 9.11
N GLU A 22 -9.84 -14.60 7.86
CA GLU A 22 -9.57 -15.88 7.18
C GLU A 22 -8.21 -16.48 7.58
N GLY A 23 -7.47 -15.84 8.49
CA GLY A 23 -6.13 -16.26 8.92
C GLY A 23 -5.00 -15.80 8.00
N GLY A 24 -5.29 -14.94 7.03
CA GLY A 24 -4.31 -14.28 6.18
C GLY A 24 -3.67 -13.05 6.83
N ALA A 25 -3.03 -12.22 6.02
CA ALA A 25 -2.39 -11.00 6.49
C ALA A 25 -2.54 -9.84 5.50
N VAL A 26 -2.60 -8.62 6.01
CA VAL A 26 -2.45 -7.38 5.25
C VAL A 26 -1.22 -6.66 5.75
N VAL A 27 -0.30 -6.34 4.84
CA VAL A 27 0.95 -5.63 5.12
C VAL A 27 0.92 -4.27 4.42
N VAL A 28 1.38 -3.23 5.12
CA VAL A 28 1.51 -1.89 4.56
C VAL A 28 2.90 -1.32 4.80
N GLY A 29 3.29 -0.34 3.99
CA GLY A 29 4.57 0.33 4.10
C GLY A 29 4.79 1.35 2.98
N SER A 30 6.06 1.61 2.69
CA SER A 30 6.48 2.37 1.52
C SER A 30 7.55 1.63 0.72
N PHE A 31 7.61 1.93 -0.57
CA PHE A 31 8.58 1.36 -1.51
C PHE A 31 9.09 2.43 -2.47
N GLN A 32 10.26 2.17 -3.06
CA GLN A 32 10.86 3.01 -4.10
C GLN A 32 11.00 2.20 -5.38
N GLU A 33 11.01 2.89 -6.51
CA GLU A 33 11.20 2.30 -7.83
C GLU A 33 10.21 1.15 -8.05
N THR A 34 10.70 -0.07 -8.26
CA THR A 34 9.85 -1.25 -8.49
C THR A 34 9.91 -2.18 -7.30
N CYS A 35 8.75 -2.62 -6.81
CA CYS A 35 8.63 -3.65 -5.79
C CYS A 35 7.72 -4.78 -6.28
N ALA A 36 8.26 -6.00 -6.34
CA ALA A 36 7.51 -7.19 -6.70
C ALA A 36 6.98 -7.91 -5.45
N PHE A 37 5.71 -8.27 -5.49
CA PHE A 37 5.01 -9.03 -4.47
C PHE A 37 4.61 -10.39 -5.04
N GLY A 38 4.80 -11.46 -4.28
CA GLY A 38 4.39 -12.81 -4.70
C GLY A 38 5.19 -13.34 -5.89
N THR A 39 6.48 -13.05 -5.99
CA THR A 39 7.31 -13.48 -7.13
C THR A 39 7.24 -14.99 -7.33
N GLY A 40 6.87 -15.41 -8.55
CA GLY A 40 6.68 -16.81 -8.92
C GLY A 40 5.33 -17.41 -8.53
N GLU A 41 4.38 -16.58 -8.06
CA GLU A 41 3.02 -16.99 -7.70
C GLU A 41 2.01 -16.59 -8.78
N PRO A 42 0.83 -17.25 -8.85
CA PRO A 42 -0.19 -16.91 -9.85
C PRO A 42 -0.62 -15.44 -9.86
N ASN A 43 -0.59 -14.77 -8.70
CA ASN A 43 -1.00 -13.38 -8.53
C ASN A 43 0.20 -12.43 -8.38
N GLU A 44 1.39 -12.80 -8.87
CA GLU A 44 2.56 -11.92 -8.83
C GLU A 44 2.20 -10.52 -9.31
N THR A 45 2.48 -9.52 -8.48
CA THR A 45 2.16 -8.11 -8.75
C THR A 45 3.41 -7.26 -8.60
N SER A 46 3.73 -6.49 -9.64
CA SER A 46 4.85 -5.54 -9.63
C SER A 46 4.31 -4.12 -9.56
N LEU A 47 4.56 -3.44 -8.44
CA LEU A 47 4.21 -2.04 -8.28
C LEU A 47 5.41 -1.17 -8.66
N VAL A 48 5.13 -0.02 -9.29
CA VAL A 48 6.14 0.99 -9.63
C VAL A 48 5.75 2.28 -8.90
N SER A 49 6.68 2.87 -8.13
CA SER A 49 6.43 4.14 -7.47
C SER A 49 6.39 5.26 -8.51
N GLU A 50 5.45 6.17 -8.35
CA GLU A 50 5.34 7.34 -9.21
C GLU A 50 6.31 8.45 -8.76
N GLY A 51 6.53 8.55 -7.44
CA GLY A 51 7.43 9.50 -6.82
C GLY A 51 8.69 8.88 -6.22
N MET A 52 9.24 9.57 -5.21
CA MET A 52 10.43 9.13 -4.48
C MET A 52 10.15 7.90 -3.62
N ASN A 53 8.98 7.85 -3.00
CA ASN A 53 8.46 6.71 -2.24
C ASN A 53 6.95 6.72 -2.38
N ASP A 54 6.36 5.58 -2.71
CA ASP A 54 4.91 5.42 -2.67
C ASP A 54 4.51 4.48 -1.55
N ALA A 55 3.30 4.67 -1.00
CA ALA A 55 2.72 3.74 -0.07
C ALA A 55 2.23 2.48 -0.79
N PHE A 56 2.29 1.34 -0.11
CA PHE A 56 1.68 0.10 -0.60
C PHE A 56 0.78 -0.54 0.45
N VAL A 57 -0.16 -1.35 -0.04
CA VAL A 57 -0.90 -2.34 0.73
C VAL A 57 -0.88 -3.67 -0.02
N ALA A 58 -0.58 -4.76 0.68
CA ALA A 58 -0.56 -6.10 0.11
C ALA A 58 -1.34 -7.07 1.01
N LYS A 59 -2.25 -7.84 0.42
CA LYS A 59 -3.07 -8.83 1.13
C LYS A 59 -2.66 -10.24 0.72
N TYR A 60 -2.55 -11.11 1.72
CA TYR A 60 -2.11 -12.49 1.59
C TYR A 60 -3.14 -13.44 2.19
N GLU A 61 -3.24 -14.63 1.61
CA GLU A 61 -3.98 -15.77 2.14
C GLU A 61 -3.33 -16.35 3.40
N ALA A 62 -4.07 -17.19 4.13
CA ALA A 62 -3.53 -17.98 5.25
C ALA A 62 -2.40 -18.94 4.81
N SER A 63 -2.43 -19.39 3.54
CA SER A 63 -1.38 -20.19 2.90
C SER A 63 -0.08 -19.40 2.69
N GLY A 64 -0.13 -18.07 2.81
CA GLY A 64 0.90 -17.13 2.43
C GLY A 64 0.84 -16.70 0.95
N GLY A 65 -0.08 -17.22 0.15
CA GLY A 65 -0.29 -16.79 -1.25
C GLY A 65 -0.66 -15.30 -1.34
N LEU A 66 -0.10 -14.56 -2.29
CA LEU A 66 -0.53 -13.19 -2.56
C LEU A 66 -1.96 -13.20 -3.14
N LEU A 67 -2.85 -12.39 -2.58
CA LEU A 67 -4.17 -12.12 -3.17
C LEU A 67 -4.10 -10.93 -4.10
N TRP A 68 -3.56 -9.81 -3.61
CA TRP A 68 -3.38 -8.58 -4.38
C TRP A 68 -2.36 -7.67 -3.69
N ALA A 69 -1.75 -6.77 -4.46
CA ALA A 69 -0.96 -5.65 -3.96
C ALA A 69 -1.37 -4.37 -4.71
N LYS A 70 -1.41 -3.24 -4.00
CA LYS A 70 -1.84 -1.96 -4.55
C LYS A 70 -0.92 -0.83 -4.11
N ARG A 71 -0.70 0.12 -5.02
CA ARG A 71 0.02 1.38 -4.80
C ARG A 71 -0.95 2.46 -4.30
N MET A 72 -0.46 3.35 -3.46
CA MET A 72 -1.10 4.60 -3.08
C MET A 72 -0.04 5.69 -3.06
N GLY A 73 -0.23 6.78 -3.80
CA GLY A 73 0.77 7.84 -3.83
C GLY A 73 0.73 8.65 -5.12
N GLY A 74 1.73 9.49 -5.29
CA GLY A 74 1.93 10.33 -6.47
C GLY A 74 3.38 10.74 -6.62
N LEU A 75 3.63 11.94 -7.12
CA LEU A 75 4.98 12.38 -7.53
C LEU A 75 5.98 12.62 -6.38
N GLU A 76 5.57 12.52 -5.12
CA GLU A 76 6.37 12.91 -3.95
C GLU A 76 6.61 11.72 -2.99
N ASN A 77 6.88 11.99 -1.71
CA ASN A 77 7.06 10.95 -0.70
C ASN A 77 5.75 10.66 0.04
N ASP A 78 5.25 9.44 -0.15
CA ASP A 78 4.05 8.90 0.45
C ASP A 78 4.37 7.63 1.26
N ALA A 79 3.64 7.42 2.35
CA ALA A 79 3.86 6.24 3.20
C ALA A 79 2.58 5.83 3.93
N ALA A 80 2.29 4.53 3.92
CA ALA A 80 1.30 3.95 4.82
C ALA A 80 1.94 3.72 6.19
N ALA A 81 1.27 4.17 7.25
CA ALA A 81 1.74 4.06 8.63
C ALA A 81 1.06 2.92 9.39
N SER A 82 -0.17 2.55 9.02
CA SER A 82 -0.95 1.57 9.75
C SER A 82 -2.10 0.98 8.94
N VAL A 83 -2.50 -0.26 9.25
CA VAL A 83 -3.68 -0.93 8.68
C VAL A 83 -4.50 -1.68 9.72
N ALA A 84 -5.82 -1.47 9.78
CA ALA A 84 -6.75 -2.31 10.51
C ALA A 84 -7.56 -3.17 9.52
N VAL A 85 -7.99 -4.36 9.95
CA VAL A 85 -8.83 -5.25 9.14
C VAL A 85 -10.11 -5.55 9.92
N HIS A 86 -11.26 -5.36 9.27
CA HIS A 86 -12.58 -5.67 9.81
C HIS A 86 -12.90 -7.17 9.68
N SER A 87 -13.93 -7.62 10.39
CA SER A 87 -14.39 -9.01 10.35
C SER A 87 -14.92 -9.48 8.99
N ASP A 88 -15.24 -8.54 8.10
CA ASP A 88 -15.67 -8.82 6.72
C ASP A 88 -14.49 -8.86 5.72
N GLY A 89 -13.25 -8.73 6.20
CA GLY A 89 -12.04 -8.72 5.37
C GLY A 89 -11.69 -7.35 4.79
N THR A 90 -12.51 -6.32 5.00
CA THR A 90 -12.22 -4.93 4.63
C THR A 90 -11.00 -4.42 5.37
N SER A 91 -10.10 -3.73 4.66
CA SER A 91 -8.90 -3.12 5.25
C SER A 91 -9.00 -1.59 5.28
N VAL A 92 -8.66 -0.97 6.40
CA VAL A 92 -8.55 0.48 6.55
C VAL A 92 -7.09 0.84 6.77
N VAL A 93 -6.51 1.60 5.85
CA VAL A 93 -5.12 2.03 5.87
C VAL A 93 -5.06 3.52 6.20
N VAL A 94 -4.14 3.90 7.07
CA VAL A 94 -3.83 5.30 7.35
C VAL A 94 -2.37 5.58 7.06
N GLY A 95 -2.08 6.80 6.66
CA GLY A 95 -0.74 7.20 6.32
C GLY A 95 -0.66 8.67 5.98
N GLN A 96 0.38 9.01 5.25
CA GLN A 96 0.69 10.36 4.86
C GLN A 96 1.03 10.43 3.38
N PHE A 97 0.67 11.55 2.75
CA PHE A 97 0.96 11.82 1.35
C PHE A 97 1.34 13.29 1.13
N ARG A 98 1.91 13.59 -0.04
CA ARG A 98 2.33 14.95 -0.43
C ARG A 98 1.76 15.34 -1.78
N VAL A 99 1.43 16.62 -1.94
CA VAL A 99 0.96 17.24 -3.19
C VAL A 99 -0.32 16.60 -3.69
N VAL A 100 -0.24 15.54 -4.48
CA VAL A 100 -1.38 14.79 -5.02
C VAL A 100 -1.06 13.31 -4.88
N ALA A 101 -2.04 12.52 -4.42
CA ALA A 101 -1.93 11.07 -4.35
C ALA A 101 -3.18 10.39 -4.89
N THR A 102 -2.96 9.32 -5.65
CA THR A 102 -4.00 8.46 -6.23
C THR A 102 -4.12 7.19 -5.39
N PHE A 103 -5.35 6.75 -5.15
CA PHE A 103 -5.70 5.56 -4.38
C PHE A 103 -6.66 4.69 -5.20
N GLY A 104 -6.31 3.41 -5.40
CA GLY A 104 -7.11 2.50 -6.22
C GLY A 104 -7.05 2.85 -7.70
N GLU A 105 -5.86 3.16 -8.19
CA GLU A 105 -5.59 3.44 -9.61
C GLU A 105 -6.16 2.31 -10.49
N ASP A 106 -6.86 2.69 -11.56
CA ASP A 106 -7.55 1.79 -12.49
C ASP A 106 -8.69 0.95 -11.87
N GLU A 107 -9.16 1.28 -10.66
CA GLU A 107 -10.31 0.64 -10.01
C GLU A 107 -11.57 1.53 -10.06
N PRO A 108 -12.80 0.97 -10.07
CA PRO A 108 -14.04 1.76 -10.07
C PRO A 108 -14.22 2.73 -8.89
N GLY A 109 -13.38 2.62 -7.85
CA GLY A 109 -13.36 3.49 -6.67
C GLY A 109 -12.12 4.39 -6.59
N GLU A 110 -11.42 4.60 -7.71
CA GLU A 110 -10.25 5.48 -7.78
C GLU A 110 -10.54 6.84 -7.15
N THR A 111 -9.65 7.25 -6.25
CA THR A 111 -9.73 8.53 -5.56
C THR A 111 -8.42 9.27 -5.67
N VAL A 112 -8.48 10.52 -6.13
CA VAL A 112 -7.34 11.43 -6.14
C VAL A 112 -7.53 12.44 -5.01
N LEU A 113 -6.55 12.51 -4.11
CA LEU A 113 -6.51 13.52 -3.05
C LEU A 113 -5.43 14.54 -3.37
N ASP A 114 -5.77 15.82 -3.26
CA ASP A 114 -4.83 16.93 -3.26
C ASP A 114 -4.63 17.40 -1.81
N ALA A 115 -3.39 17.69 -1.44
CA ALA A 115 -3.00 18.21 -0.14
C ALA A 115 -3.34 19.72 0.04
N GLU A 116 -4.16 20.31 -0.85
CA GLU A 116 -4.56 21.73 -0.92
C GLU A 116 -4.48 22.51 0.41
N GLY A 117 -3.80 23.67 0.39
CA GLY A 117 -3.81 24.63 1.51
C GLY A 117 -2.47 24.86 2.21
N ILE A 118 -1.40 24.14 1.84
CA ILE A 118 -0.04 24.43 2.28
C ILE A 118 0.72 25.22 1.20
N ASN A 119 0.37 26.48 1.06
CA ASN A 119 1.17 27.45 0.31
C ASN A 119 2.59 27.48 0.92
N ASN A 120 3.55 26.83 0.24
CA ASN A 120 4.92 26.45 0.63
C ASN A 120 5.08 25.12 1.41
N PHE A 121 5.57 24.09 0.70
CA PHE A 121 6.17 22.82 1.19
C PHE A 121 6.92 22.95 2.54
N PRO A 122 6.83 21.99 3.49
CA PRO A 122 7.07 20.55 3.24
C PRO A 122 6.20 19.59 4.08
N ASN A 123 5.03 19.98 4.58
CA ASN A 123 4.31 19.12 5.53
C ASN A 123 3.45 18.08 4.78
N PRO A 124 3.57 16.80 5.12
CA PRO A 124 2.69 15.79 4.55
C PRO A 124 1.26 15.95 5.07
N SER A 125 0.27 15.67 4.21
CA SER A 125 -1.13 15.53 4.59
C SER A 125 -1.40 14.09 5.01
N ILE A 126 -2.42 13.86 5.83
CA ILE A 126 -2.82 12.51 6.24
C ILE A 126 -3.87 11.95 5.28
N PHE A 127 -3.88 10.63 5.10
CA PHE A 127 -4.96 9.93 4.41
C PHE A 127 -5.56 8.82 5.27
N VAL A 128 -6.82 8.49 4.97
CA VAL A 128 -7.50 7.27 5.39
C VAL A 128 -8.07 6.62 4.13
N ALA A 129 -7.64 5.41 3.81
CA ALA A 129 -8.06 4.66 2.63
C ALA A 129 -8.73 3.34 3.04
N LYS A 130 -9.79 2.97 2.34
CA LYS A 130 -10.54 1.73 2.59
C LYS A 130 -10.40 0.81 1.37
N PHE A 131 -10.01 -0.44 1.60
CA PHE A 131 -9.91 -1.48 0.60
C PHE A 131 -10.92 -2.59 0.91
N GLY A 132 -11.63 -3.04 -0.11
CA GLY A 132 -12.55 -4.18 0.01
C GLY A 132 -11.82 -5.48 0.40
N PRO A 133 -12.59 -6.54 0.74
CA PRO A 133 -12.04 -7.87 0.98
C PRO A 133 -11.26 -8.40 -0.23
#